data_AF-A0AAU3KVX8-F1
#
_entry.id   AF-A0AAU3KVX8-F1
#
_cell.length_a   1.000
_cell.length_b   1.000
_cell.length_c   1.000
_cell.angle_alpha   90.00
_cell.angle_beta   90.00
_cell.angle_gamma   90.00
#
_symmetry.space_group_name_H-M   'P 1'
#
loop_
_entity.id
_entity.type
_entity.pdbx_description
1 polymer ?
#
loop_
_entity_poly.entity_id
_entity_poly.type
_entity_poly.pdbx_seq_one_letter_code
_entity_poly.pdbx_strand_id
1 'polypeptide(L)'
;MNAAFSGTGTLTNGTPAWFSGEGSLADDTVYLSAPAAGAGALTVVTGEPYPEPGEFPDFERVLVDLLTPITYTCQVLPPSDDLLQAALPLLLVRRDGGGLDFNAVTDTANMRVVALSHKRSDSWRLARQVREAVLACPGTGNAGVLVDWCEEITGQLEIGDLDPLNRSVEVAFRMMARRQFP
;
A
#
# COMPACT_ATOMS: atom_id res chain seq x y z
N MET A 1 0.37 -7.37 36.19
CA MET A 1 1.12 -8.45 35.51
C MET A 1 1.75 -7.82 34.28
N ASN A 2 3.08 -7.77 34.20
CA ASN A 2 3.75 -7.23 33.03
C ASN A 2 3.75 -8.28 31.93
N ALA A 3 3.37 -7.91 30.71
CA ALA A 3 3.45 -8.79 29.54
C ALA A 3 4.62 -8.34 28.66
N ALA A 4 5.38 -9.30 28.14
CA ALA A 4 6.37 -9.03 27.10
C ALA A 4 5.64 -8.80 25.77
N PHE A 5 5.93 -7.70 25.10
CA PHE A 5 5.44 -7.42 23.74
C PHE A 5 6.62 -7.27 22.79
N SER A 6 6.39 -7.70 21.54
CA SER A 6 7.27 -7.43 20.41
C SER A 6 6.42 -6.82 19.30
N GLY A 7 6.88 -5.72 18.70
CA GLY A 7 6.18 -5.06 17.62
C GLY A 7 7.13 -4.39 16.64
N THR A 8 6.58 -4.03 15.49
CA THR A 8 7.26 -3.28 14.43
C THR A 8 6.73 -1.86 14.39
N GLY A 9 7.62 -0.90 14.23
CA GLY A 9 7.31 0.50 14.03
C GLY A 9 8.28 1.12 13.03
N THR A 10 8.12 2.41 12.75
CA THR A 10 9.01 3.13 11.84
C THR A 10 9.60 4.31 12.59
N LEU A 11 10.93 4.46 12.56
CA LEU A 11 11.62 5.62 13.11
C LEU A 11 11.26 6.87 12.30
N THR A 12 11.52 8.04 12.87
CA THR A 12 11.27 9.35 12.23
C THR A 12 12.00 9.56 10.90
N ASN A 13 13.00 8.74 10.59
CA ASN A 13 13.72 8.73 9.31
C ASN A 13 13.18 7.69 8.32
N GLY A 14 12.02 7.08 8.56
CA GLY A 14 11.42 6.07 7.69
C GLY A 14 12.01 4.66 7.83
N THR A 15 12.97 4.44 8.74
CA THR A 15 13.58 3.12 8.93
C THR A 15 12.66 2.23 9.78
N PRO A 16 12.31 1.01 9.34
CA PRO A 16 11.58 0.07 10.19
C PRO A 16 12.42 -0.32 11.41
N ALA A 17 11.84 -0.18 12.59
CA ALA A 17 12.41 -0.55 13.87
C ALA A 17 11.61 -1.67 14.52
N TRP A 18 12.34 -2.65 15.06
CA TRP A 18 11.80 -3.73 15.88
C TRP A 18 11.93 -3.33 17.34
N PHE A 19 10.83 -3.33 18.09
CA PHE A 19 10.84 -3.07 19.53
C PHE A 19 10.42 -4.31 20.30
N SER A 20 11.11 -4.57 21.41
CA SER A 20 10.70 -5.54 22.43
C SER A 20 10.80 -4.87 23.80
N GLY A 21 9.81 -5.10 24.66
CA GLY A 21 9.77 -4.49 25.98
C GLY A 21 8.71 -5.12 26.90
N GLU A 22 8.73 -4.70 28.16
CA GLU A 22 7.69 -5.01 29.15
C GLU A 22 6.79 -3.79 29.36
N GLY A 23 5.49 -4.01 29.55
CA GLY A 23 4.57 -2.90 29.81
C GLY A 23 3.15 -3.37 30.10
N SER A 24 2.30 -2.38 30.34
CA SER A 24 0.93 -2.55 30.82
C SER A 24 -0.05 -1.98 29.79
N LEU A 25 -1.10 -2.74 29.48
CA LEU A 25 -2.26 -2.27 28.73
C LEU A 25 -3.23 -1.59 29.72
N ALA A 26 -3.54 -0.32 29.48
CA ALA A 26 -4.68 0.36 30.10
C ALA A 26 -5.37 1.21 29.03
N ASP A 27 -6.69 1.09 28.91
CA ASP A 27 -7.54 1.89 28.02
C ASP A 27 -7.03 1.99 26.56
N ASP A 28 -6.81 0.83 25.92
CA ASP A 28 -6.28 0.68 24.54
C ASP A 28 -4.96 1.43 24.24
N THR A 29 -4.27 1.86 25.29
CA THR A 29 -3.01 2.61 25.20
C THR A 29 -1.87 1.77 25.78
N VAL A 30 -0.82 1.55 25.00
CA VAL A 30 0.38 0.83 25.43
C VAL A 30 1.35 1.81 26.11
N TYR A 31 1.57 1.64 27.41
CA TYR A 31 2.59 2.39 28.15
C TYR A 31 3.91 1.60 28.15
N LEU A 32 4.90 2.07 27.39
CA LEU A 32 6.25 1.52 27.35
C LEU A 32 7.12 2.19 28.43
N SER A 33 7.81 1.41 29.28
CA SER A 33 8.83 1.96 30.16
C SER A 33 10.01 2.48 29.32
N ALA A 34 10.32 3.77 29.44
CA ALA A 34 11.32 4.46 28.63
C ALA A 34 12.71 3.79 28.68
N PRO A 35 13.47 3.72 27.56
CA PRO A 35 14.87 3.39 27.61
C PRO A 35 15.66 4.58 28.22
N ALA A 36 16.79 4.27 28.86
CA ALA A 36 17.63 5.25 29.55
C ALA A 36 18.02 6.44 28.65
N ALA A 37 18.14 7.61 29.30
CA ALA A 37 18.43 8.94 28.76
C ALA A 37 19.18 8.97 27.42
N GLY A 38 18.52 9.47 26.36
CA GLY A 38 19.15 9.79 25.08
C GLY A 38 18.26 9.71 23.83
N ALA A 39 17.06 9.12 23.92
CA ALA A 39 16.16 9.00 22.78
C ALA A 39 15.13 10.15 22.76
N GLY A 40 15.02 10.85 21.63
CA GLY A 40 14.00 11.88 21.40
C GLY A 40 12.60 11.32 21.68
N ALA A 41 11.72 12.18 22.21
CA ALA A 41 10.36 11.83 22.56
C ALA A 41 9.65 11.11 21.39
N LEU A 42 9.27 9.85 21.63
CA LEU A 42 8.48 9.06 20.69
C LEU A 42 7.08 9.68 20.64
N THR A 43 6.83 10.52 19.64
CA THR A 43 5.49 11.07 19.42
C THR A 43 4.70 10.01 18.68
N VAL A 44 3.62 9.52 19.29
CA VAL A 44 2.62 8.72 18.57
C VAL A 44 2.08 9.63 17.48
N VAL A 45 2.49 9.42 16.23
CA VAL A 45 1.86 10.05 15.08
C VAL A 45 0.49 9.40 15.00
N THR A 46 -0.51 10.00 15.63
CA THR A 46 -1.91 9.77 15.27
C THR A 46 -1.98 10.08 13.78
N GLY A 47 -2.07 9.03 12.94
CA GLY A 47 -2.10 9.18 11.50
C GLY A 47 -3.16 10.23 11.14
N GLU A 48 -2.79 11.19 10.30
CA GLU A 48 -3.77 12.16 9.83
C GLU A 48 -4.96 11.42 9.23
N PRO A 49 -6.19 11.90 9.46
CA PRO A 49 -7.39 11.23 8.95
C PRO A 49 -7.27 11.13 7.43
N TYR A 50 -7.18 9.89 6.94
CA TYR A 50 -7.08 9.60 5.51
C TYR A 50 -8.37 8.94 5.01
N PRO A 51 -8.90 9.40 3.86
CA PRO A 51 -8.58 10.67 3.21
C PRO A 51 -9.14 11.86 4.00
N GLU A 52 -8.68 13.07 3.67
CA GLU A 52 -9.24 14.30 4.26
C GLU A 52 -10.75 14.38 3.95
N PRO A 53 -11.60 14.68 4.95
CA PRO A 53 -13.04 14.82 4.73
C PRO A 53 -13.37 15.81 3.62
N GLY A 54 -14.15 15.38 2.64
CA GLY A 54 -14.56 16.19 1.49
C GLY A 54 -13.59 16.18 0.31
N GLU A 55 -12.45 15.50 0.42
CA GLU A 55 -11.49 15.30 -0.67
C GLU A 55 -11.71 13.96 -1.39
N PHE A 56 -11.16 13.88 -2.61
CA PHE A 56 -11.09 12.63 -3.35
C PHE A 56 -9.95 11.75 -2.79
N PRO A 57 -10.13 10.42 -2.75
CA PRO A 57 -9.09 9.54 -2.25
C PRO A 57 -7.89 9.48 -3.19
N ASP A 58 -6.69 9.33 -2.62
CA ASP A 58 -5.51 8.94 -3.38
C ASP A 58 -5.55 7.43 -3.67
N PHE A 59 -5.91 7.08 -4.91
CA PHE A 59 -5.98 5.70 -5.34
C PHE A 59 -4.65 4.95 -5.28
N GLU A 60 -3.50 5.63 -5.39
CA GLU A 60 -2.20 4.97 -5.21
C GLU A 60 -2.07 4.48 -3.77
N ARG A 61 -2.47 5.30 -2.79
CA ARG A 61 -2.47 4.92 -1.38
C ARG A 61 -3.48 3.81 -1.09
N VAL A 62 -4.71 3.91 -1.63
CA VAL A 62 -5.75 2.88 -1.46
C VAL A 62 -5.27 1.52 -1.96
N LEU A 63 -4.64 1.49 -3.13
CA LEU A 63 -4.10 0.24 -3.69
C LEU A 63 -2.89 -0.27 -2.92
N VAL A 64 -2.01 0.60 -2.42
CA VAL A 64 -0.92 0.18 -1.52
C VAL A 64 -1.48 -0.52 -0.28
N ASP A 65 -2.46 0.08 0.40
CA ASP A 65 -3.04 -0.50 1.62
C ASP A 65 -3.81 -1.79 1.31
N LEU A 66 -4.53 -1.86 0.19
CA LEU A 66 -5.23 -3.07 -0.27
C LEU A 66 -4.29 -4.23 -0.61
N LEU A 67 -3.14 -3.95 -1.23
CA LEU A 67 -2.26 -4.98 -1.79
C LEU A 67 -1.10 -5.36 -0.87
N THR A 68 -0.76 -4.53 0.13
CA THR A 68 0.28 -4.83 1.13
C THR A 68 0.09 -6.19 1.84
N PRO A 69 -1.14 -6.65 2.15
CA PRO A 69 -1.36 -8.00 2.69
C PRO A 69 -0.94 -9.14 1.74
N ILE A 70 -0.84 -8.90 0.43
CA ILE A 70 -0.43 -9.90 -0.57
C ILE A 70 1.10 -9.94 -0.66
N THR A 71 1.74 -8.78 -0.84
CA THR A 71 3.20 -8.66 -0.92
C THR A 71 3.64 -7.21 -0.73
N TYR A 72 4.96 -6.97 -0.64
CA TYR A 72 5.49 -5.63 -0.52
C TYR A 72 5.03 -4.75 -1.69
N THR A 73 4.33 -3.65 -1.38
CA THR A 73 3.72 -2.77 -2.37
C THR A 73 4.24 -1.34 -2.19
N CYS A 74 4.66 -0.71 -3.28
CA CYS A 74 5.25 0.63 -3.27
C CYS A 74 4.79 1.48 -4.46
N GLN A 75 4.92 2.80 -4.34
CA GLN A 75 4.60 3.78 -5.40
C GLN A 75 5.85 4.25 -6.17
N VAL A 76 7.01 4.06 -5.55
CA VAL A 76 8.32 4.43 -6.08
C VAL A 76 9.22 3.22 -5.94
N LEU A 77 9.92 2.86 -7.02
CA LEU A 77 10.87 1.77 -7.00
C LEU A 77 12.04 2.09 -6.04
N PRO A 78 12.60 1.06 -5.38
CA PRO A 78 13.84 1.22 -4.62
C PRO A 78 14.94 1.88 -5.48
N PRO A 79 15.71 2.83 -4.92
CA PRO A 79 16.61 3.69 -5.69
C PRO A 79 17.90 3.00 -6.19
N SER A 80 18.12 1.74 -5.83
CA SER A 80 19.32 0.97 -6.18
C SER A 80 18.97 -0.48 -6.45
N ASP A 81 19.73 -1.12 -7.33
CA ASP A 81 19.52 -2.52 -7.72
C ASP A 81 19.56 -3.49 -6.53
N ASP A 82 20.49 -3.30 -5.57
CA ASP A 82 20.58 -4.17 -4.39
C ASP A 82 19.30 -4.13 -3.54
N LEU A 83 18.77 -2.91 -3.31
CA LEU A 83 17.50 -2.73 -2.59
C LEU A 83 16.31 -3.25 -3.39
N LEU A 84 16.33 -3.11 -4.72
CA LEU A 84 15.31 -3.66 -5.59
C LEU A 84 15.30 -5.19 -5.51
N GLN A 85 16.45 -5.84 -5.65
CA GLN A 85 16.57 -7.30 -5.56
C GLN A 85 16.17 -7.83 -4.18
N ALA A 86 16.52 -7.12 -3.11
CA ALA A 86 16.12 -7.48 -1.75
C ALA A 86 14.61 -7.33 -1.49
N ALA A 87 13.94 -6.43 -2.23
CA ALA A 87 12.50 -6.18 -2.11
C ALA A 87 11.64 -7.15 -2.94
N LEU A 88 12.22 -7.96 -3.84
CA LEU A 88 11.45 -8.91 -4.65
C LEU A 88 10.94 -10.09 -3.80
N PRO A 89 9.69 -10.55 -4.03
CA PRO A 89 8.71 -10.02 -4.97
C PRO A 89 8.04 -8.72 -4.48
N LEU A 90 7.71 -7.82 -5.42
CA LEU A 90 7.05 -6.56 -5.10
C LEU A 90 5.98 -6.17 -6.12
N LEU A 91 5.11 -5.25 -5.70
CA LEU A 91 4.10 -4.59 -6.52
C LEU A 91 4.40 -3.09 -6.61
N LEU A 92 4.51 -2.58 -7.83
CA LEU A 92 4.59 -1.15 -8.10
C LEU A 92 3.22 -0.65 -8.52
N VAL A 93 2.62 0.23 -7.72
CA VAL A 93 1.32 0.86 -7.99
C VAL A 93 1.55 2.26 -8.52
N ARG A 94 0.90 2.62 -9.63
CA ARG A 94 0.95 3.96 -10.22
C ARG A 94 -0.39 4.39 -10.77
N ARG A 95 -0.74 5.67 -10.60
CA ARG A 95 -1.76 6.33 -11.41
C ARG A 95 -1.14 6.75 -12.73
N ASP A 96 -1.70 6.28 -13.84
CA ASP A 96 -1.23 6.61 -15.19
C ASP A 96 -2.22 7.50 -15.96
N GLY A 97 -3.34 7.85 -15.34
CA GLY A 97 -4.26 8.84 -15.87
C GLY A 97 -5.57 8.94 -15.09
N GLY A 98 -6.59 9.39 -15.81
CA GLY A 98 -7.91 9.66 -15.25
C GLY A 98 -8.10 11.13 -14.86
N GLY A 99 -9.17 11.39 -14.11
CA GLY A 99 -9.56 12.71 -13.64
C GLY A 99 -11.03 12.76 -13.24
N LEU A 100 -11.50 13.97 -13.00
CA LEU A 100 -12.87 14.22 -12.60
C LEU A 100 -13.84 14.01 -13.77
N ASP A 101 -15.02 13.49 -13.45
CA ASP A 101 -16.17 13.50 -14.36
C ASP A 101 -16.68 14.94 -14.64
N PHE A 102 -17.61 15.07 -15.57
CA PHE A 102 -18.05 16.37 -16.08
C PHE A 102 -18.66 17.31 -15.01
N ASN A 103 -19.18 16.74 -13.93
CA ASN A 103 -19.78 17.46 -12.80
C ASN A 103 -18.88 17.50 -11.56
N ALA A 104 -17.64 16.98 -11.65
CA ALA A 104 -16.68 16.92 -10.55
C ALA A 104 -17.21 16.23 -9.28
N VAL A 105 -18.07 15.22 -9.47
CA VAL A 105 -18.63 14.40 -8.39
C VAL A 105 -17.82 13.15 -8.17
N THR A 106 -17.26 12.57 -9.23
CA THR A 106 -16.55 11.30 -9.21
C THR A 106 -15.13 11.49 -9.75
N ASP A 107 -14.12 11.07 -8.99
CA ASP A 107 -12.78 10.90 -9.54
C ASP A 107 -12.70 9.52 -10.21
N THR A 108 -12.31 9.51 -11.47
CA THR A 108 -12.04 8.30 -12.23
C THR A 108 -10.53 8.18 -12.40
N ALA A 109 -9.88 7.26 -11.70
CA ALA A 109 -8.45 7.03 -11.80
C ALA A 109 -8.14 5.82 -12.68
N ASN A 110 -7.22 5.98 -13.63
CA ASN A 110 -6.60 4.84 -14.29
C ASN A 110 -5.37 4.45 -13.46
N MET A 111 -5.38 3.23 -12.95
CA MET A 111 -4.38 2.68 -12.07
C MET A 111 -3.68 1.51 -12.75
N ARG A 112 -2.37 1.47 -12.59
CA ARG A 112 -1.50 0.42 -13.11
C ARG A 112 -0.78 -0.24 -11.97
N VAL A 113 -0.77 -1.57 -11.97
CA VAL A 113 -0.02 -2.37 -11.01
C VAL A 113 0.95 -3.26 -11.77
N VAL A 114 2.24 -3.14 -11.45
CA VAL A 114 3.30 -3.96 -12.05
C VAL A 114 3.80 -4.94 -11.00
N ALA A 115 3.63 -6.23 -11.26
CA ALA A 115 4.16 -7.31 -10.46
C ALA A 115 5.56 -7.70 -10.91
N LEU A 116 6.50 -7.63 -9.97
CA LEU A 116 7.91 -7.90 -10.19
C LEU A 116 8.36 -9.06 -9.28
N SER A 117 9.05 -10.04 -9.85
CA SER A 117 9.57 -11.20 -9.12
C SER A 117 10.79 -11.79 -9.85
N HIS A 118 11.57 -12.62 -9.16
CA HIS A 118 12.68 -13.37 -9.74
C HIS A 118 12.23 -14.40 -10.80
N LYS A 119 10.96 -14.84 -10.74
CA LYS A 119 10.41 -15.85 -11.66
C LYS A 119 9.15 -15.33 -12.34
N ARG A 120 9.06 -15.59 -13.65
CA ARG A 120 7.92 -15.23 -14.47
C ARG A 120 6.62 -15.82 -13.94
N SER A 121 6.65 -17.09 -13.54
CA SER A 121 5.48 -17.76 -12.95
C SER A 121 4.98 -17.09 -11.67
N ASP A 122 5.89 -16.53 -10.86
CA ASP A 122 5.52 -15.83 -9.64
C ASP A 122 4.92 -14.45 -9.93
N SER A 123 5.47 -13.70 -10.89
CA SER A 123 4.86 -12.44 -11.34
C SER A 123 3.45 -12.63 -11.89
N TRP A 124 3.23 -13.68 -12.68
CA TRP A 124 1.89 -14.05 -13.18
C TRP A 124 0.92 -14.42 -12.05
N ARG A 125 1.39 -15.19 -11.05
CA ARG A 125 0.59 -15.53 -9.87
C ARG A 125 0.22 -14.30 -9.07
N LEU A 126 1.17 -13.40 -8.83
CA LEU A 126 0.94 -12.14 -8.13
C LEU A 126 -0.05 -11.25 -8.88
N ALA A 127 0.13 -11.09 -10.20
CA ALA A 127 -0.80 -10.33 -11.03
C ALA A 127 -2.24 -10.88 -10.97
N ARG A 128 -2.42 -12.21 -10.84
CA ARG A 128 -3.73 -12.81 -10.60
C ARG A 128 -4.32 -12.45 -9.23
N GLN A 129 -3.51 -12.54 -8.18
CA GLN A 129 -3.95 -12.19 -6.82
C GLN A 129 -4.32 -10.70 -6.72
N VAL A 130 -3.52 -9.83 -7.35
CA VAL A 130 -3.82 -8.39 -7.47
C VAL A 130 -5.16 -8.18 -8.16
N ARG A 131 -5.37 -8.83 -9.32
CA ARG A 131 -6.63 -8.73 -10.07
C ARG A 131 -7.83 -9.16 -9.22
N GLU A 132 -7.74 -10.28 -8.53
CA GLU A 132 -8.81 -10.77 -7.66
C GLU A 132 -9.10 -9.78 -6.52
N ALA A 133 -8.06 -9.25 -5.86
CA ALA A 133 -8.22 -8.29 -4.76
C ALA A 133 -8.80 -6.95 -5.21
N VAL A 134 -8.31 -6.40 -6.33
CA VAL A 134 -8.76 -5.10 -6.86
C VAL A 134 -10.21 -5.19 -7.36
N LEU A 135 -10.58 -6.27 -8.06
CA LEU A 135 -11.96 -6.43 -8.53
C LEU A 135 -12.95 -6.73 -7.39
N ALA A 136 -12.47 -7.20 -6.23
CA ALA A 136 -13.29 -7.40 -5.04
C ALA A 136 -13.41 -6.16 -4.15
N CYS A 137 -12.65 -5.08 -4.42
CA CYS A 137 -12.62 -3.89 -3.58
C CYS A 137 -13.85 -2.96 -3.63
N PRO A 138 -14.65 -2.89 -4.72
CA PRO A 138 -15.80 -1.99 -4.74
C PRO A 138 -16.80 -2.30 -3.62
N GLY A 139 -17.34 -1.25 -3.00
CA GLY A 139 -18.26 -1.37 -1.86
C GLY A 139 -17.61 -1.77 -0.53
N THR A 140 -16.27 -1.94 -0.50
CA THR A 140 -15.52 -2.20 0.73
C THR A 140 -14.82 -0.93 1.19
N GLY A 141 -14.81 -0.68 2.51
CA GLY A 141 -14.07 0.44 3.11
C GLY A 141 -12.60 0.08 3.27
N ASN A 142 -11.79 0.26 2.23
CA ASN A 142 -10.35 0.04 2.32
C ASN A 142 -9.65 1.35 2.70
N ALA A 143 -8.88 1.33 3.78
CA ALA A 143 -8.20 2.52 4.31
C ALA A 143 -9.14 3.72 4.52
N GLY A 144 -10.39 3.48 4.95
CA GLY A 144 -11.39 4.53 5.14
C GLY A 144 -12.00 5.07 3.84
N VAL A 145 -11.65 4.49 2.68
CA VAL A 145 -12.17 4.88 1.37
C VAL A 145 -13.22 3.90 0.87
N LEU A 146 -14.37 4.41 0.49
CA LEU A 146 -15.37 3.69 -0.30
C LEU A 146 -15.06 3.83 -1.79
N VAL A 147 -14.67 2.71 -2.41
CA VAL A 147 -14.54 2.61 -3.87
C VAL A 147 -15.92 2.29 -4.46
N ASP A 148 -16.43 3.16 -5.33
CA ASP A 148 -17.76 3.02 -5.93
C ASP A 148 -17.76 1.96 -7.05
N TRP A 149 -16.74 1.98 -7.89
CA TRP A 149 -16.63 1.11 -9.04
C TRP A 149 -15.18 0.78 -9.35
N CYS A 150 -14.94 -0.45 -9.83
CA CYS A 150 -13.66 -0.86 -10.37
C CYS A 150 -13.88 -1.78 -11.57
N GLU A 151 -13.16 -1.52 -12.66
CA GLU A 151 -13.11 -2.40 -13.82
C GLU A 151 -11.66 -2.62 -14.26
N GLU A 152 -11.41 -3.74 -14.91
CA GLU A 152 -10.15 -4.05 -15.54
C GLU A 152 -10.10 -3.40 -16.94
N ILE A 153 -9.08 -2.55 -17.17
CA ILE A 153 -8.85 -1.92 -18.48
C ILE A 153 -8.03 -2.88 -19.35
N THR A 154 -7.00 -3.48 -18.77
CA THR A 154 -6.09 -4.40 -19.45
C THR A 154 -5.79 -5.55 -18.52
N GLY A 155 -5.96 -6.77 -19.03
CA GLY A 155 -5.60 -7.96 -18.29
C GLY A 155 -4.11 -8.14 -18.13
N GLN A 156 -3.72 -9.31 -17.63
CA GLN A 156 -2.33 -9.63 -17.34
C GLN A 156 -1.49 -9.54 -18.61
N LEU A 157 -0.68 -8.49 -18.70
CA LEU A 157 0.20 -8.21 -19.81
C LEU A 157 1.64 -8.41 -19.36
N GLU A 158 2.31 -9.37 -19.96
CA GLU A 158 3.76 -9.50 -19.77
C GLU A 158 4.48 -8.44 -20.57
N ILE A 159 5.32 -7.65 -19.88
CA ILE A 159 6.22 -6.71 -20.54
C ILE A 159 7.49 -7.49 -20.84
N GLY A 160 7.64 -7.89 -22.11
CA GLY A 160 8.86 -8.54 -22.57
C GLY A 160 10.03 -7.56 -22.57
N ASP A 161 11.07 -7.88 -21.82
CA ASP A 161 12.35 -7.16 -21.82
C ASP A 161 13.43 -8.04 -22.47
N LEU A 162 14.45 -7.39 -23.04
CA LEU A 162 15.65 -8.05 -23.52
C LEU A 162 16.44 -8.65 -22.34
N ASP A 163 16.35 -8.05 -21.16
CA ASP A 163 16.87 -8.66 -19.94
C ASP A 163 15.95 -9.82 -19.49
N PRO A 164 16.41 -11.09 -19.56
CA PRO A 164 15.61 -12.23 -19.14
C PRO A 164 15.29 -12.25 -17.64
N LEU A 165 15.82 -11.33 -16.84
CA LEU A 165 15.51 -11.12 -15.42
C LEU A 165 14.36 -10.12 -15.20
N ASN A 166 14.11 -9.21 -16.15
CA ASN A 166 12.96 -8.32 -16.11
C ASN A 166 11.70 -9.09 -16.52
N ARG A 167 11.10 -9.73 -15.51
CA ARG A 167 9.92 -10.62 -15.63
C ARG A 167 8.72 -9.93 -15.04
N SER A 168 8.36 -8.78 -15.59
CA SER A 168 7.27 -7.96 -15.07
C SER A 168 5.94 -8.30 -15.74
N VAL A 169 4.88 -8.34 -14.93
CA VAL A 169 3.51 -8.51 -15.42
C VAL A 169 2.69 -7.33 -14.94
N GLU A 170 2.09 -6.62 -15.88
CA GLU A 170 1.25 -5.47 -15.63
C GLU A 170 -0.23 -5.85 -15.66
N VAL A 171 -1.02 -5.20 -14.81
CA VAL A 171 -2.48 -5.18 -14.88
C VAL A 171 -2.95 -3.74 -14.69
N ALA A 172 -3.92 -3.31 -15.48
CA ALA A 172 -4.46 -1.95 -15.43
C ALA A 172 -5.95 -1.95 -15.08
N PHE A 173 -6.36 -1.02 -14.23
CA PHE A 173 -7.71 -0.87 -13.72
C PHE A 173 -8.19 0.56 -13.87
N ARG A 174 -9.50 0.72 -14.02
CA ARG A 174 -10.18 2.00 -13.83
C ARG A 174 -10.94 1.92 -12.53
N MET A 175 -10.63 2.82 -11.61
CA MET A 175 -11.25 2.92 -10.30
C MET A 175 -12.02 4.23 -10.21
N MET A 176 -13.16 4.20 -9.54
CA MET A 176 -14.00 5.38 -9.33
C MET A 176 -14.37 5.49 -7.88
N ALA A 177 -14.30 6.72 -7.37
CA ALA A 177 -14.72 7.05 -6.03
C ALA A 177 -15.20 8.50 -5.97
N ARG A 178 -16.19 8.73 -5.12
CA ARG A 178 -16.62 10.07 -4.73
C ARG A 178 -15.73 10.63 -3.62
N ARG A 179 -15.98 11.89 -3.29
CA ARG A 179 -15.46 12.51 -2.08
C ARG A 179 -15.88 11.70 -0.85
N GLN A 180 -14.94 11.50 0.06
CA GLN A 180 -15.21 10.73 1.27
C GLN A 180 -15.71 11.67 2.37
N PHE A 181 -16.72 11.24 3.10
CA PHE A 181 -17.26 11.97 4.25
C PHE A 181 -17.28 11.03 5.47
N PRO A 182 -17.03 11.55 6.68
CA PRO A 182 -17.11 10.77 7.92
C PRO A 182 -18.53 10.29 8.23
#